data_AF-A0A5B9WCP3-F1
#
_entry.id   AF-A0A5B9WCP3-F1
#
_cell.length_a   1.000
_cell.length_b   1.000
_cell.length_c   1.000
_cell.angle_alpha   90.00
_cell.angle_beta   90.00
_cell.angle_gamma   90.00
#
_symmetry.space_group_name_H-M   'P 1'
#
loop_
_entity.id
_entity.type
_entity.pdbx_description
1 polymer ?
#
loop_
_entity_poly.entity_id
_entity_poly.type
_entity_poly.pdbx_seq_one_letter_code
_entity_poly.pdbx_strand_id
1 'polypeptide(L)'
;MNSFRSDPAVLLSIAGGLILALLPGPLRADSPETGSPPRAEEPRAATDDIPTLSLLDAMNKALVSVDAEGRGDGRMTVAVTNQTSRRLRVVLPPGLLAQGASGQFGGMGGMGGGMGGMGGGMGGGMGGMGGGMGGMGGGMGGMGGMRGGGGMRGGMGGGTMPASMGMMMLSREIMYLCGDYDSWDQRSLMIGMMGMRGMGGMGMGGMGGMGGMGGMGGMRSVPPTSLPFTSLKPGQRRELPTRLVSVSQPDLNSESGVNFPAKGEKLLLGDIAQTGADPRLQKALRCLQVEKAPATIGQLVMWRLAAGLEWPEIARLSSRWSSPHELSLARDFADRPDASSGAEAGVIFIDVDVSDYALREQADALAKELEGRSFLGLSTRRGVPSHPDRPAVACEVCVGPRRVSAQVNCSNGEADRWVPFGKFSVPRGDDPVKLGEAVAEGVLGRLVRAQLRRGPTVNGRLTYRLRIDNASPLVLHGLAMTGVDAESSAKPRELSGICLSPRRSMDVSATAEAVKTLGLKKGIRLTAADLSGL
;
A
#
# COMPACT_ATOMS: atom_id res chain seq x y z
N MET A 1 -68.71 -31.70 23.58
CA MET A 1 -68.28 -33.12 23.60
C MET A 1 -66.75 -33.16 23.74
N ASN A 2 -66.20 -34.18 24.43
CA ASN A 2 -64.78 -34.60 24.53
C ASN A 2 -63.72 -33.46 24.62
N SER A 3 -63.10 -33.11 25.76
CA SER A 3 -62.51 -33.92 26.86
C SER A 3 -61.45 -34.90 26.33
N PHE A 4 -60.16 -34.83 26.73
CA PHE A 4 -59.67 -35.03 28.11
C PHE A 4 -58.34 -34.30 28.46
N ARG A 5 -57.92 -34.37 29.74
CA ARG A 5 -56.56 -34.05 30.28
C ARG A 5 -55.62 -35.30 30.14
N SER A 6 -54.36 -35.41 30.58
CA SER A 6 -53.52 -34.70 31.57
C SER A 6 -52.00 -35.05 31.42
N ASP A 7 -51.12 -34.32 32.12
CA ASP A 7 -49.71 -34.68 32.45
C ASP A 7 -49.64 -35.82 33.53
N PRO A 8 -48.48 -36.23 34.12
CA PRO A 8 -47.06 -35.85 33.91
C PRO A 8 -46.00 -36.99 33.92
N ALA A 9 -44.73 -36.59 33.72
CA ALA A 9 -43.43 -37.14 34.15
C ALA A 9 -43.23 -38.61 34.67
N VAL A 10 -42.13 -39.24 34.22
CA VAL A 10 -41.44 -40.40 34.86
C VAL A 10 -39.91 -40.17 34.84
N LEU A 11 -39.19 -40.72 35.82
CA LEU A 11 -37.74 -40.49 36.09
C LEU A 11 -37.12 -41.79 36.65
N LEU A 12 -35.98 -42.26 36.12
CA LEU A 12 -34.96 -43.21 36.69
C LEU A 12 -33.99 -43.61 35.52
N SER A 13 -32.81 -44.25 35.66
CA SER A 13 -31.64 -44.19 36.57
C SER A 13 -30.62 -45.30 36.17
N ILE A 14 -29.48 -45.44 36.88
CA ILE A 14 -28.47 -46.54 36.83
C ILE A 14 -27.36 -46.37 35.74
N ALA A 15 -26.10 -46.83 35.93
CA ALA A 15 -25.03 -46.47 36.89
C ALA A 15 -23.76 -47.38 36.74
N GLY A 16 -22.58 -46.91 37.20
CA GLY A 16 -21.31 -47.68 37.32
C GLY A 16 -20.37 -47.60 36.10
N GLY A 17 -19.03 -47.73 36.19
CA GLY A 17 -18.05 -47.81 37.31
C GLY A 17 -16.63 -47.50 36.76
N LEU A 18 -15.64 -46.93 37.46
CA LEU A 18 -14.82 -47.40 38.61
C LEU A 18 -13.34 -47.77 38.24
N ILE A 19 -12.48 -46.75 38.09
CA ILE A 19 -11.25 -46.47 38.89
C ILE A 19 -10.04 -47.50 39.02
N LEU A 20 -8.83 -46.97 38.70
CA LEU A 20 -7.43 -47.18 39.24
C LEU A 20 -6.36 -48.21 38.73
N ALA A 21 -5.12 -47.68 38.58
CA ALA A 21 -3.75 -48.14 39.02
C ALA A 21 -2.92 -49.31 38.40
N LEU A 22 -1.88 -48.91 37.61
CA LEU A 22 -0.39 -49.08 37.79
C LEU A 22 0.32 -50.42 38.18
N LEU A 23 1.25 -50.86 37.29
CA LEU A 23 2.60 -51.48 37.50
C LEU A 23 2.72 -52.90 38.13
N PRO A 24 3.87 -53.64 38.02
CA PRO A 24 5.17 -53.40 37.34
C PRO A 24 5.59 -54.51 36.31
N GLY A 25 6.89 -54.61 35.94
CA GLY A 25 7.48 -55.62 35.00
C GLY A 25 7.93 -56.96 35.65
N PRO A 26 8.89 -57.76 35.11
CA PRO A 26 10.03 -57.38 34.24
C PRO A 26 10.48 -58.34 33.10
N LEU A 27 11.50 -57.91 32.34
CA LEU A 27 12.61 -58.63 31.67
C LEU A 27 12.48 -60.10 31.18
N ARG A 28 12.74 -60.31 29.87
CA ARG A 28 13.79 -61.23 29.37
C ARG A 28 14.32 -60.75 28.01
N ALA A 29 15.49 -61.24 27.58
CA ALA A 29 16.17 -60.79 26.36
C ALA A 29 16.82 -61.96 25.60
N ASP A 30 17.06 -61.78 24.30
CA ASP A 30 18.23 -62.33 23.60
C ASP A 30 18.56 -61.50 22.33
N SER A 31 19.65 -61.81 21.64
CA SER A 31 20.24 -61.04 20.52
C SER A 31 20.85 -61.97 19.46
N PRO A 32 21.46 -61.51 18.33
CA PRO A 32 21.59 -60.15 17.77
C PRO A 32 20.82 -60.05 16.41
N GLU A 33 21.18 -59.48 15.24
CA GLU A 33 22.40 -58.91 14.61
C GLU A 33 22.06 -57.75 13.62
N THR A 34 23.13 -57.09 13.14
CA THR A 34 23.27 -56.22 11.95
C THR A 34 22.04 -55.71 11.17
N GLY A 35 21.85 -54.39 11.18
CA GLY A 35 21.05 -53.68 10.17
C GLY A 35 20.82 -52.21 10.52
N SER A 36 21.68 -51.30 10.03
CA SER A 36 21.45 -49.86 10.23
C SER A 36 20.24 -49.40 9.39
N PRO A 37 19.16 -48.88 10.00
CA PRO A 37 18.01 -48.41 9.23
C PRO A 37 18.39 -47.18 8.39
N PRO A 38 17.76 -46.97 7.23
CA PRO A 38 17.98 -45.77 6.44
C PRO A 38 17.66 -44.53 7.30
N ARG A 39 18.62 -43.60 7.36
CA ARG A 39 18.44 -42.32 8.05
C ARG A 39 17.22 -41.63 7.45
N ALA A 40 16.14 -41.53 8.23
CA ALA A 40 14.91 -40.91 7.79
C ALA A 40 15.21 -39.52 7.18
N GLU A 41 14.73 -39.27 5.96
CA GLU A 41 14.75 -37.91 5.42
C GLU A 41 13.93 -37.05 6.37
N GLU A 42 14.57 -36.06 6.99
CA GLU A 42 13.85 -35.00 7.69
C GLU A 42 12.82 -34.42 6.71
N PRO A 43 11.53 -34.36 7.06
CA PRO A 43 10.49 -34.03 6.10
C PRO A 43 10.78 -32.65 5.52
N ARG A 44 11.18 -32.61 4.24
CA ARG A 44 11.50 -31.39 3.50
C ARG A 44 10.33 -30.45 3.72
N ALA A 45 10.58 -29.38 4.49
CA ALA A 45 9.51 -28.55 5.03
C ALA A 45 8.59 -28.12 3.91
N ALA A 46 7.38 -28.69 3.88
CA ALA A 46 6.39 -28.37 2.87
C ALA A 46 6.22 -26.86 2.90
N THR A 47 6.39 -26.22 1.74
CA THR A 47 6.10 -24.80 1.60
C THR A 47 4.59 -24.66 1.76
N ASP A 48 4.14 -24.44 3.00
CA ASP A 48 2.73 -24.21 3.36
C ASP A 48 2.10 -23.33 2.28
N ASP A 49 1.23 -23.91 1.45
CA ASP A 49 0.51 -23.15 0.45
C ASP A 49 -0.56 -22.34 1.18
N ILE A 50 -0.20 -21.11 1.56
CA ILE A 50 -1.06 -20.22 2.34
C ILE A 50 -2.22 -19.80 1.43
N PRO A 51 -3.45 -20.31 1.66
CA PRO A 51 -4.57 -20.08 0.77
C PRO A 51 -4.84 -18.58 0.65
N THR A 52 -4.88 -18.12 -0.60
CA THR A 52 -5.09 -16.72 -0.94
C THR A 52 -6.56 -16.53 -1.31
N LEU A 53 -7.25 -15.65 -0.59
CA LEU A 53 -8.70 -15.45 -0.65
C LEU A 53 -9.05 -13.96 -0.75
N SER A 54 -10.12 -13.62 -1.47
CA SER A 54 -10.76 -12.31 -1.37
C SER A 54 -11.31 -12.08 0.05
N LEU A 55 -11.25 -10.84 0.55
CA LEU A 55 -11.89 -10.44 1.81
C LEU A 55 -13.37 -10.84 1.86
N LEU A 56 -14.12 -10.55 0.79
CA LEU A 56 -15.55 -10.83 0.70
C LEU A 56 -15.84 -12.33 0.62
N ASP A 57 -15.01 -13.10 -0.12
CA ASP A 57 -15.11 -14.57 -0.12
C ASP A 57 -14.87 -15.17 1.27
N ALA A 58 -13.86 -14.65 1.99
CA ALA A 58 -13.50 -15.14 3.30
C ALA A 58 -14.55 -14.75 4.36
N MET A 59 -15.21 -13.60 4.23
CA MET A 59 -16.38 -13.20 5.04
C MET A 59 -17.58 -14.12 4.75
N ASN A 60 -17.96 -14.29 3.48
CA ASN A 60 -19.10 -15.11 3.07
C ASN A 60 -18.96 -16.59 3.47
N LYS A 61 -17.72 -17.09 3.58
CA LYS A 61 -17.39 -18.45 4.02
C LYS A 61 -17.11 -18.55 5.53
N ALA A 62 -17.33 -17.48 6.30
CA ALA A 62 -17.05 -17.37 7.74
C ALA A 62 -15.59 -17.71 8.15
N LEU A 63 -14.64 -17.62 7.22
CA LEU A 63 -13.22 -17.88 7.44
C LEU A 63 -12.52 -16.69 8.12
N VAL A 64 -13.09 -15.50 7.97
CA VAL A 64 -12.72 -14.30 8.74
C VAL A 64 -13.97 -13.63 9.32
N SER A 65 -13.81 -13.02 10.49
CA SER A 65 -14.71 -11.98 11.00
C SER A 65 -14.11 -10.61 10.66
N VAL A 66 -14.95 -9.65 10.29
CA VAL A 66 -14.53 -8.32 9.85
C VAL A 66 -15.40 -7.26 10.49
N ASP A 67 -14.80 -6.36 11.26
CA ASP A 67 -15.40 -5.07 11.62
C ASP A 67 -14.91 -4.00 10.65
N ALA A 68 -15.74 -3.02 10.29
CA ALA A 68 -15.29 -1.80 9.62
C ALA A 68 -15.82 -0.57 10.37
N GLU A 69 -14.97 0.43 10.54
CA GLU A 69 -15.28 1.63 11.34
C GLU A 69 -14.70 2.90 10.70
N GLY A 70 -15.52 3.93 10.55
CA GLY A 70 -15.11 5.26 10.10
C GLY A 70 -14.12 5.91 11.06
N ARG A 71 -13.15 6.64 10.52
CA ARG A 71 -12.15 7.39 11.31
C ARG A 71 -12.38 8.90 11.33
N GLY A 72 -13.27 9.43 10.48
CA GLY A 72 -13.47 10.87 10.28
C GLY A 72 -12.35 11.59 9.51
N ASP A 73 -11.29 10.89 9.07
CA ASP A 73 -10.11 11.45 8.39
C ASP A 73 -9.99 11.03 6.90
N GLY A 74 -11.13 10.74 6.25
CA GLY A 74 -11.17 10.20 4.89
C GLY A 74 -10.76 8.72 4.80
N ARG A 75 -10.78 7.99 5.93
CA ARG A 75 -10.38 6.59 6.04
C ARG A 75 -11.37 5.81 6.90
N MET A 76 -11.30 4.49 6.77
CA MET A 76 -11.86 3.54 7.75
C MET A 76 -10.75 2.66 8.31
N THR A 77 -10.96 2.09 9.50
CA THR A 77 -10.23 0.92 9.98
C THR A 77 -11.03 -0.32 9.62
N VAL A 78 -10.42 -1.29 8.94
CA VAL A 78 -11.00 -2.63 8.70
C VAL A 78 -10.28 -3.63 9.58
N ALA A 79 -10.97 -4.18 10.58
CA ALA A 79 -10.43 -5.14 11.53
C ALA A 79 -10.72 -6.57 11.11
N VAL A 80 -9.74 -7.24 10.50
CA VAL A 80 -9.88 -8.62 9.98
C VAL A 80 -9.34 -9.62 10.99
N THR A 81 -10.16 -10.57 11.41
CA THR A 81 -9.82 -11.63 12.36
C THR A 81 -9.94 -13.01 11.71
N ASN A 82 -8.84 -13.76 11.61
CA ASN A 82 -8.84 -15.11 11.05
C ASN A 82 -9.46 -16.13 12.02
N GLN A 83 -10.59 -16.72 11.61
CA GLN A 83 -11.35 -17.69 12.40
C GLN A 83 -10.92 -19.15 12.15
N THR A 84 -9.96 -19.38 11.26
CA THR A 84 -9.48 -20.73 10.93
C THR A 84 -8.25 -21.15 11.73
N SER A 85 -8.05 -22.46 11.85
CA SER A 85 -6.86 -23.08 12.46
C SER A 85 -5.59 -22.99 11.59
N ARG A 86 -5.68 -22.46 10.36
CA ARG A 86 -4.56 -22.31 9.42
C ARG A 86 -4.22 -20.84 9.14
N ARG A 87 -3.06 -20.60 8.54
CA ARG A 87 -2.70 -19.26 8.04
C ARG A 87 -3.55 -18.93 6.81
N LEU A 88 -3.98 -17.69 6.67
CA LEU A 88 -4.68 -17.18 5.49
C LEU A 88 -3.92 -15.99 4.89
N ARG A 89 -3.95 -15.85 3.57
CA ARG A 89 -3.65 -14.58 2.88
C ARG A 89 -4.97 -13.98 2.42
N VAL A 90 -5.32 -12.83 2.96
CA VAL A 90 -6.58 -12.13 2.63
C VAL A 90 -6.25 -10.92 1.75
N VAL A 91 -6.86 -10.88 0.57
CA VAL A 91 -6.67 -9.85 -0.46
C VAL A 91 -7.84 -8.87 -0.42
N LEU A 92 -7.55 -7.57 -0.56
CA LEU A 92 -8.57 -6.53 -0.73
C LEU A 92 -9.11 -6.59 -2.18
N PRO A 93 -10.39 -6.95 -2.40
CA PRO A 93 -10.92 -7.11 -3.75
C PRO A 93 -11.23 -5.74 -4.40
N PRO A 94 -11.07 -5.60 -5.72
CA PRO A 94 -11.45 -4.38 -6.43
C PRO A 94 -12.97 -4.29 -6.58
N GLY A 95 -13.53 -3.12 -6.26
CA GLY A 95 -14.97 -2.90 -6.15
C GLY A 95 -15.52 -3.10 -4.74
N LEU A 96 -14.66 -3.16 -3.71
CA LEU A 96 -15.11 -3.11 -2.32
C LEU A 96 -15.78 -1.76 -2.04
N LEU A 97 -16.95 -1.81 -1.41
CA LEU A 97 -17.65 -0.65 -0.84
C LEU A 97 -17.71 -0.73 0.68
N ALA A 98 -17.94 0.42 1.29
CA ALA A 98 -18.33 0.58 2.69
C ALA A 98 -19.57 1.47 2.77
N GLN A 99 -20.58 1.08 3.56
CA GLN A 99 -21.84 1.81 3.73
C GLN A 99 -22.17 1.98 5.23
N GLY A 100 -22.72 3.13 5.62
CA GLY A 100 -23.13 3.40 7.01
C GLY A 100 -24.17 2.39 7.51
N ALA A 101 -23.85 1.65 8.58
CA ALA A 101 -24.69 0.56 9.09
C ALA A 101 -26.03 1.03 9.68
N SER A 102 -26.20 2.33 9.91
CA SER A 102 -27.47 2.98 10.30
C SER A 102 -28.49 3.05 9.16
N GLY A 103 -28.10 2.76 7.92
CA GLY A 103 -28.94 2.97 6.73
C GLY A 103 -29.20 4.46 6.42
N GLN A 104 -28.57 5.37 7.15
CA GLN A 104 -28.77 6.81 7.05
C GLN A 104 -27.99 7.38 5.86
N PHE A 105 -28.41 7.01 4.65
CA PHE A 105 -27.84 7.51 3.41
C PHE A 105 -27.97 9.04 3.37
N GLY A 106 -26.82 9.73 3.37
CA GLY A 106 -26.72 11.17 3.60
C GLY A 106 -27.22 12.03 2.44
N GLY A 107 -28.53 12.07 2.25
CA GLY A 107 -29.22 12.98 1.34
C GLY A 107 -29.93 12.32 0.15
N MET A 108 -31.02 12.98 -0.26
CA MET A 108 -31.74 12.83 -1.53
C MET A 108 -32.64 11.57 -1.71
N GLY A 109 -33.94 11.81 -1.95
CA GLY A 109 -34.91 10.78 -2.38
C GLY A 109 -36.28 10.84 -1.70
N GLY A 110 -36.34 11.20 -0.41
CA GLY A 110 -37.56 11.15 0.40
C GLY A 110 -38.48 12.37 0.32
N MET A 111 -39.04 12.69 -0.85
CA MET A 111 -40.02 13.80 -1.01
C MET A 111 -41.44 13.43 -0.51
N GLY A 112 -41.52 12.73 0.63
CA GLY A 112 -42.75 12.29 1.27
C GLY A 112 -43.42 13.39 2.09
N GLY A 113 -43.92 14.44 1.43
CA GLY A 113 -44.60 15.60 2.04
C GLY A 113 -45.97 15.29 2.65
N GLY A 114 -46.03 14.35 3.59
CA GLY A 114 -47.25 13.87 4.25
C GLY A 114 -47.87 14.87 5.23
N MET A 115 -48.63 15.82 4.69
CA MET A 115 -49.90 16.36 5.21
C MET A 115 -50.26 16.10 6.71
N GLY A 116 -50.25 17.16 7.53
CA GLY A 116 -51.08 17.29 8.74
C GLY A 116 -50.35 17.47 10.09
N GLY A 117 -50.97 18.22 11.02
CA GLY A 117 -50.44 18.53 12.37
C GLY A 117 -49.79 19.93 12.44
N MET A 118 -50.46 21.05 12.74
CA MET A 118 -51.56 21.39 13.68
C MET A 118 -51.06 21.68 15.11
N GLY A 119 -51.23 22.94 15.56
CA GLY A 119 -50.85 23.46 16.89
C GLY A 119 -49.43 24.08 16.92
N GLY A 120 -49.15 25.17 17.67
CA GLY A 120 -50.04 26.02 18.49
C GLY A 120 -49.53 26.18 19.92
N GLY A 121 -49.08 27.38 20.30
CA GLY A 121 -48.42 27.69 21.59
C GLY A 121 -47.05 28.33 21.33
N MET A 122 -46.70 29.58 21.71
CA MET A 122 -47.17 30.55 22.72
C MET A 122 -46.60 30.32 24.13
N GLY A 123 -45.85 31.32 24.64
CA GLY A 123 -45.13 31.32 25.92
C GLY A 123 -43.63 31.05 25.77
N GLY A 124 -42.72 31.64 26.57
CA GLY A 124 -42.90 32.67 27.61
C GLY A 124 -41.92 32.49 28.78
N GLY A 125 -41.39 33.59 29.34
CA GLY A 125 -40.38 33.59 30.42
C GLY A 125 -38.96 33.94 29.92
N MET A 126 -38.10 34.69 30.62
CA MET A 126 -37.68 34.62 32.04
C MET A 126 -37.01 33.28 32.41
N GLY A 127 -35.89 33.23 33.13
CA GLY A 127 -35.08 34.31 33.70
C GLY A 127 -34.20 33.80 34.86
N GLY A 128 -33.27 34.64 35.36
CA GLY A 128 -32.33 34.30 36.44
C GLY A 128 -31.00 33.73 35.93
N MET A 129 -29.80 34.06 36.43
CA MET A 129 -29.29 34.57 37.72
C MET A 129 -28.99 33.48 38.77
N GLY A 130 -27.71 33.37 39.13
CA GLY A 130 -27.16 32.41 40.10
C GLY A 130 -25.81 31.85 39.59
N GLY A 131 -24.69 31.88 40.31
CA GLY A 131 -24.42 32.45 41.65
C GLY A 131 -24.00 31.40 42.67
N GLY A 132 -22.68 31.21 42.85
CA GLY A 132 -22.04 30.30 43.81
C GLY A 132 -20.59 30.02 43.36
N MET A 133 -19.51 30.07 44.16
CA MET A 133 -19.29 29.78 45.58
C MET A 133 -19.41 28.27 45.90
N GLY A 134 -18.39 27.59 46.44
CA GLY A 134 -17.00 27.98 46.73
C GLY A 134 -16.27 26.93 47.60
N GLY A 135 -14.93 27.06 47.74
CA GLY A 135 -14.12 26.17 48.61
C GLY A 135 -13.85 24.77 48.05
N MET A 136 -13.22 23.82 48.77
CA MET A 136 -12.44 23.89 50.02
C MET A 136 -11.61 22.59 50.19
N GLY A 137 -10.44 22.67 50.84
CA GLY A 137 -9.62 21.50 51.23
C GLY A 137 -8.54 21.10 50.21
N GLY A 138 -7.32 20.69 50.59
CA GLY A 138 -6.72 20.59 51.93
C GLY A 138 -6.63 19.17 52.49
N GLY A 139 -5.41 18.68 52.70
CA GLY A 139 -5.07 17.33 53.17
C GLY A 139 -3.80 16.84 52.44
N MET A 140 -2.65 16.56 53.07
CA MET A 140 -2.36 15.57 54.14
C MET A 140 -2.23 14.15 53.56
N GLY A 141 -1.10 13.43 53.73
CA GLY A 141 0.12 13.78 54.45
C GLY A 141 1.34 12.95 54.03
N GLY A 142 2.42 13.02 54.82
CA GLY A 142 3.67 12.27 54.61
C GLY A 142 3.83 11.06 55.54
N MET A 143 5.09 10.74 55.88
CA MET A 143 5.58 9.52 56.56
C MET A 143 5.54 8.24 55.70
N GLY A 144 6.56 7.39 55.86
CA GLY A 144 6.67 6.12 55.11
C GLY A 144 8.07 5.54 54.90
N GLY A 145 9.10 5.94 55.68
CA GLY A 145 10.46 5.42 55.51
C GLY A 145 10.94 4.56 56.68
N MET A 146 11.31 3.30 56.44
CA MET A 146 12.28 2.56 57.27
C MET A 146 12.77 1.23 56.66
N ARG A 147 14.09 1.00 56.75
CA ARG A 147 14.83 -0.25 57.05
C ARG A 147 14.64 -1.53 56.20
N GLY A 148 15.74 -2.31 56.14
CA GLY A 148 15.77 -3.71 55.68
C GLY A 148 16.37 -3.87 54.27
N GLY A 149 17.60 -4.33 54.08
CA GLY A 149 18.59 -4.81 55.06
C GLY A 149 18.63 -6.34 55.16
N GLY A 150 19.12 -7.01 54.13
CA GLY A 150 19.32 -8.46 54.09
C GLY A 150 19.95 -8.87 52.76
N GLY A 151 21.19 -9.35 52.79
CA GLY A 151 21.94 -9.71 51.58
C GLY A 151 21.80 -11.19 51.23
N MET A 152 21.62 -11.50 49.95
CA MET A 152 21.85 -12.84 49.41
C MET A 152 22.79 -12.77 48.21
N ARG A 153 23.95 -13.41 48.34
CA ARG A 153 24.85 -13.73 47.22
C ARG A 153 24.19 -14.82 46.37
N GLY A 154 23.69 -14.47 45.19
CA GLY A 154 23.20 -15.42 44.18
C GLY A 154 23.79 -15.05 42.82
N GLY A 155 24.78 -15.81 42.34
CA GLY A 155 25.50 -15.47 41.11
C GLY A 155 24.71 -15.82 39.85
N MET A 156 23.88 -14.90 39.36
CA MET A 156 23.41 -14.93 37.97
C MET A 156 24.45 -14.27 37.07
N GLY A 157 25.18 -15.08 36.32
CA GLY A 157 26.18 -14.61 35.36
C GLY A 157 25.56 -13.74 34.25
N GLY A 158 26.35 -12.81 33.72
CA GLY A 158 25.94 -11.90 32.64
C GLY A 158 25.75 -12.63 31.31
N GLY A 159 24.64 -13.36 31.17
CA GLY A 159 24.22 -13.99 29.92
C GLY A 159 23.89 -12.93 28.89
N THR A 160 24.81 -12.69 27.96
CA THR A 160 24.50 -11.97 26.72
C THR A 160 23.34 -12.67 26.03
N MET A 161 22.26 -11.92 25.74
CA MET A 161 21.06 -12.52 25.15
C MET A 161 21.41 -13.29 23.87
N PRO A 162 20.88 -14.51 23.66
CA PRO A 162 21.19 -15.30 22.46
C PRO A 162 20.96 -14.48 21.19
N ALA A 163 21.93 -14.51 20.28
CA ALA A 163 21.91 -13.68 19.07
C ALA A 163 20.63 -13.87 18.23
N SER A 164 20.04 -15.07 18.25
CA SER A 164 18.74 -15.38 17.65
C SER A 164 17.58 -14.55 18.20
N MET A 165 17.57 -14.27 19.51
CA MET A 165 16.53 -13.47 20.18
C MET A 165 16.72 -11.97 19.90
N GLY A 166 17.97 -11.51 19.90
CA GLY A 166 18.32 -10.15 19.45
C GLY A 166 17.92 -9.89 18.00
N MET A 167 18.20 -10.84 17.10
CA MET A 167 17.82 -10.74 15.67
C MET A 167 16.31 -10.77 15.44
N MET A 168 15.54 -11.50 16.26
CA MET A 168 14.07 -11.45 16.21
C MET A 168 13.51 -10.09 16.65
N MET A 169 14.04 -9.48 17.72
CA MET A 169 13.62 -8.14 18.13
C MET A 169 14.08 -7.05 17.13
N LEU A 170 15.27 -7.19 16.54
CA LEU A 170 15.75 -6.29 15.48
C LEU A 170 14.85 -6.37 14.24
N SER A 171 14.47 -7.58 13.82
CA SER A 171 13.51 -7.80 12.73
C SER A 171 12.15 -7.18 13.03
N ARG A 172 11.70 -7.21 14.29
CA ARG A 172 10.45 -6.59 14.74
C ARG A 172 10.51 -5.06 14.74
N GLU A 173 11.63 -4.44 15.11
CA GLU A 173 11.76 -2.98 15.01
C GLU A 173 12.00 -2.49 13.57
N ILE A 174 12.61 -3.30 12.68
CA ILE A 174 12.65 -3.02 11.24
C ILE A 174 11.23 -3.00 10.64
N MET A 175 10.33 -3.87 11.10
CA MET A 175 8.90 -3.80 10.75
C MET A 175 8.17 -2.60 11.37
N TYR A 176 8.62 -2.09 12.53
CA TYR A 176 7.99 -0.99 13.26
C TYR A 176 8.33 0.41 12.70
N LEU A 177 9.38 0.50 11.88
CA LEU A 177 10.01 1.77 11.48
C LEU A 177 10.11 2.00 9.96
N CYS A 178 9.63 1.07 9.13
CA CYS A 178 9.72 1.14 7.66
C CYS A 178 8.36 1.18 6.93
N GLY A 179 7.24 1.14 7.65
CA GLY A 179 5.88 1.23 7.11
C GLY A 179 4.84 1.04 8.21
N ASP A 180 3.58 1.40 7.95
CA ASP A 180 2.48 1.10 8.88
C ASP A 180 2.35 -0.43 9.00
N TYR A 181 2.56 -0.97 10.21
CA TYR A 181 2.45 -2.41 10.54
C TYR A 181 1.09 -3.02 10.13
N ASP A 182 0.10 -2.14 10.14
CA ASP A 182 -1.32 -2.35 9.88
C ASP A 182 -1.70 -2.12 8.40
N SER A 183 -0.77 -1.70 7.54
CA SER A 183 -1.07 -1.47 6.12
C SER A 183 -1.51 -2.75 5.38
N TRP A 184 -2.41 -2.56 4.41
CA TRP A 184 -2.88 -3.62 3.51
C TRP A 184 -1.82 -4.11 2.51
N ASP A 185 -0.64 -3.47 2.36
CA ASP A 185 0.37 -3.91 1.39
C ASP A 185 1.68 -4.33 2.07
N GLN A 186 1.72 -5.61 2.46
CA GLN A 186 2.86 -6.23 3.12
C GLN A 186 4.10 -6.40 2.22
N ARG A 187 4.03 -6.04 0.92
CA ARG A 187 5.22 -6.00 0.05
C ARG A 187 6.22 -4.95 0.54
N SER A 188 5.73 -3.79 1.00
CA SER A 188 6.54 -2.74 1.63
C SER A 188 7.34 -3.26 2.83
N LEU A 189 6.73 -4.10 3.67
CA LEU A 189 7.38 -4.71 4.85
C LEU A 189 8.42 -5.78 4.47
N MET A 190 8.27 -6.45 3.32
CA MET A 190 9.20 -7.49 2.87
C MET A 190 10.54 -6.94 2.35
N ILE A 191 10.63 -5.64 2.05
CA ILE A 191 11.86 -4.94 1.63
C ILE A 191 13.03 -5.22 2.59
N GLY A 192 12.74 -5.33 3.89
CA GLY A 192 13.73 -5.61 4.94
C GLY A 192 14.04 -7.09 5.21
N MET A 193 13.19 -8.04 4.79
CA MET A 193 13.26 -9.43 5.31
C MET A 193 13.91 -10.47 4.39
N MET A 194 13.75 -10.39 3.07
CA MET A 194 14.31 -11.40 2.15
C MET A 194 15.83 -11.27 1.88
N GLY A 195 16.53 -10.40 2.62
CA GLY A 195 17.97 -10.18 2.45
C GLY A 195 18.90 -11.17 3.17
N MET A 196 18.38 -12.11 3.98
CA MET A 196 19.19 -12.81 4.99
C MET A 196 18.94 -14.33 5.14
N ARG A 197 18.48 -15.01 4.08
CA ARG A 197 18.52 -16.48 3.96
C ARG A 197 19.24 -16.86 2.67
N GLY A 198 20.56 -17.04 2.76
CA GLY A 198 21.43 -17.28 1.59
C GLY A 198 22.88 -17.59 1.94
N MET A 199 23.11 -18.34 3.03
CA MET A 199 24.46 -18.77 3.43
C MET A 199 24.37 -20.11 4.18
N GLY A 200 25.19 -21.09 3.80
CA GLY A 200 25.14 -22.47 4.33
C GLY A 200 24.81 -23.52 3.28
N GLY A 201 25.62 -23.61 2.22
CA GLY A 201 25.39 -24.53 1.09
C GLY A 201 26.64 -24.72 0.23
N MET A 202 27.72 -25.23 0.80
CA MET A 202 28.86 -25.73 0.01
C MET A 202 28.44 -27.02 -0.70
N GLY A 203 28.42 -27.00 -2.04
CA GLY A 203 28.13 -28.15 -2.89
C GLY A 203 28.80 -27.97 -4.25
N MET A 204 29.42 -29.04 -4.76
CA MET A 204 30.23 -28.99 -5.98
C MET A 204 29.39 -28.85 -7.26
N GLY A 205 30.00 -28.23 -8.28
CA GLY A 205 30.06 -28.78 -9.64
C GLY A 205 28.77 -28.79 -10.47
N GLY A 206 28.64 -27.81 -11.36
CA GLY A 206 27.66 -27.83 -12.45
C GLY A 206 28.09 -26.93 -13.61
N MET A 207 28.58 -27.53 -14.70
CA MET A 207 28.84 -26.82 -15.96
C MET A 207 27.54 -26.65 -16.77
N GLY A 208 27.46 -25.58 -17.55
CA GLY A 208 26.64 -25.52 -18.76
C GLY A 208 25.13 -25.32 -18.57
N GLY A 209 24.69 -24.06 -18.70
CA GLY A 209 23.28 -23.72 -18.91
C GLY A 209 23.19 -22.48 -19.81
N MET A 210 22.73 -22.64 -21.05
CA MET A 210 22.62 -21.54 -22.02
C MET A 210 21.46 -20.60 -21.69
N GLY A 211 21.51 -19.37 -22.23
CA GLY A 211 20.63 -18.28 -21.85
C GLY A 211 19.12 -18.58 -21.99
N GLY A 212 18.40 -18.42 -20.89
CA GLY A 212 16.94 -18.33 -20.90
C GLY A 212 16.46 -17.01 -21.50
N MET A 213 15.35 -17.05 -22.22
CA MET A 213 14.78 -15.91 -22.96
C MET A 213 14.59 -14.66 -22.09
N GLY A 214 14.87 -13.49 -22.68
CA GLY A 214 14.63 -12.20 -22.05
C GLY A 214 13.13 -11.96 -21.82
N GLY A 215 12.71 -11.93 -20.56
CA GLY A 215 11.37 -11.48 -20.19
C GLY A 215 11.19 -9.98 -20.48
N MET A 216 9.93 -9.56 -20.69
CA MET A 216 9.52 -8.20 -21.07
C MET A 216 9.67 -7.16 -19.93
N GLY A 217 10.86 -7.07 -19.33
CA GLY A 217 11.21 -6.04 -18.36
C GLY A 217 11.54 -4.72 -19.06
N GLY A 218 10.67 -3.72 -18.90
CA GLY A 218 10.90 -2.37 -19.44
C GLY A 218 12.16 -1.70 -18.89
N MET A 219 12.73 -0.76 -19.65
CA MET A 219 13.85 0.06 -19.20
C MET A 219 13.46 0.79 -17.92
N ARG A 220 14.16 0.46 -16.82
CA ARG A 220 13.99 1.16 -15.53
C ARG A 220 12.53 1.19 -15.05
N SER A 221 11.76 0.15 -15.36
CA SER A 221 10.40 -0.07 -14.86
C SER A 221 10.43 -0.86 -13.54
N VAL A 222 9.63 -0.47 -12.55
CA VAL A 222 9.31 -1.34 -11.40
C VAL A 222 8.11 -2.23 -11.78
N PRO A 223 8.11 -3.54 -11.45
CA PRO A 223 6.97 -4.40 -11.80
C PRO A 223 5.67 -3.95 -11.09
N PRO A 224 4.52 -3.95 -11.79
CA PRO A 224 3.25 -3.55 -11.19
C PRO A 224 2.89 -4.45 -10.01
N THR A 225 2.39 -3.84 -8.93
CA THR A 225 2.01 -4.58 -7.73
C THR A 225 0.68 -5.30 -7.89
N SER A 226 0.52 -6.46 -7.25
CA SER A 226 -0.81 -7.04 -7.04
C SER A 226 -1.70 -6.13 -6.20
N LEU A 227 -2.99 -6.47 -6.20
CA LEU A 227 -3.93 -6.06 -5.17
C LEU A 227 -3.31 -6.14 -3.75
N PRO A 228 -3.65 -5.21 -2.84
CA PRO A 228 -3.20 -5.25 -1.45
C PRO A 228 -3.62 -6.55 -0.76
N PHE A 229 -2.74 -7.12 0.08
CA PHE A 229 -3.03 -8.32 0.86
C PHE A 229 -2.40 -8.30 2.25
N THR A 230 -3.09 -8.94 3.19
CA THR A 230 -2.61 -9.16 4.56
C THR A 230 -2.44 -10.64 4.85
N SER A 231 -1.36 -11.00 5.55
CA SER A 231 -1.11 -12.36 6.04
C SER A 231 -1.54 -12.48 7.51
N LEU A 232 -2.46 -13.41 7.79
CA LEU A 232 -3.05 -13.65 9.12
C LEU A 232 -2.67 -15.04 9.65
N LYS A 233 -2.16 -15.10 10.88
CA LYS A 233 -2.03 -16.34 11.64
C LYS A 233 -3.41 -16.82 12.14
N PRO A 234 -3.57 -18.09 12.57
CA PRO A 234 -4.78 -18.55 13.26
C PRO A 234 -5.13 -17.64 14.43
N GLY A 235 -6.41 -17.28 14.57
CA GLY A 235 -6.90 -16.38 15.63
C GLY A 235 -6.39 -14.92 15.57
N GLN A 236 -5.59 -14.54 14.57
CA GLN A 236 -5.02 -13.20 14.50
C GLN A 236 -6.06 -12.19 14.00
N ARG A 237 -6.39 -11.22 14.86
CA ARG A 237 -6.93 -9.90 14.48
C ARG A 237 -5.80 -9.02 13.95
N ARG A 238 -6.07 -8.27 12.88
CA ARG A 238 -5.32 -7.08 12.48
C ARG A 238 -6.31 -5.97 12.18
N GLU A 239 -5.97 -4.75 12.57
CA GLU A 239 -6.69 -3.54 12.20
C GLU A 239 -5.95 -2.91 11.03
N LEU A 240 -6.65 -2.51 9.97
CA LEU A 240 -6.02 -2.15 8.69
C LEU A 240 -6.62 -0.82 8.18
N PRO A 241 -5.85 0.28 8.06
CA PRO A 241 -6.39 1.55 7.61
C PRO A 241 -6.60 1.53 6.09
N THR A 242 -7.84 1.69 5.67
CA THR A 242 -8.27 1.74 4.27
C THR A 242 -8.65 3.18 3.92
N ARG A 243 -8.09 3.74 2.85
CA ARG A 243 -8.53 5.04 2.31
C ARG A 243 -9.93 4.90 1.72
N LEU A 244 -10.80 5.89 1.94
CA LEU A 244 -12.13 5.93 1.35
C LEU A 244 -12.16 6.92 0.17
N VAL A 245 -13.09 6.67 -0.74
CA VAL A 245 -13.55 7.62 -1.76
C VAL A 245 -15.07 7.65 -1.63
N SER A 246 -15.66 8.84 -1.59
CA SER A 246 -17.09 9.02 -1.43
C SER A 246 -17.79 8.95 -2.78
N VAL A 247 -18.84 8.13 -2.89
CA VAL A 247 -19.73 8.04 -4.06
C VAL A 247 -20.94 8.98 -3.95
N SER A 248 -21.04 9.73 -2.85
CA SER A 248 -22.12 10.70 -2.60
C SER A 248 -21.93 11.99 -3.41
N GLN A 249 -23.04 12.74 -3.56
CA GLN A 249 -23.02 14.15 -3.96
C GLN A 249 -22.10 14.96 -3.02
N PRO A 250 -21.48 16.07 -3.48
CA PRO A 250 -20.70 16.93 -2.61
C PRO A 250 -21.57 17.58 -1.53
N ASP A 251 -21.09 17.60 -0.29
CA ASP A 251 -21.67 18.41 0.76
C ASP A 251 -21.11 19.83 0.68
N LEU A 252 -21.92 20.77 0.19
CA LEU A 252 -21.55 22.19 0.08
C LEU A 252 -21.27 22.88 1.43
N ASN A 253 -21.59 22.23 2.56
CA ASN A 253 -21.29 22.71 3.91
C ASN A 253 -19.92 22.18 4.43
N SER A 254 -19.36 21.15 3.81
CA SER A 254 -18.04 20.59 4.12
C SER A 254 -16.93 21.44 3.49
N GLU A 255 -15.87 21.78 4.25
CA GLU A 255 -14.73 22.57 3.73
C GLU A 255 -14.03 21.92 2.52
N SER A 256 -14.17 20.60 2.38
CA SER A 256 -13.62 19.81 1.27
C SER A 256 -14.65 19.52 0.17
N GLY A 257 -15.93 19.78 0.40
CA GLY A 257 -17.04 19.24 -0.40
C GLY A 257 -17.29 17.74 -0.20
N VAL A 258 -16.41 16.99 0.47
CA VAL A 258 -16.53 15.54 0.60
C VAL A 258 -17.20 15.16 1.92
N ASN A 259 -18.16 14.22 1.85
CA ASN A 259 -18.75 13.57 3.00
C ASN A 259 -18.07 12.21 3.24
N PHE A 260 -17.64 11.95 4.48
CA PHE A 260 -16.95 10.74 4.91
C PHE A 260 -17.53 10.20 6.23
N PRO A 261 -17.51 8.87 6.46
CA PRO A 261 -17.98 8.27 7.71
C PRO A 261 -17.33 8.87 8.97
N ALA A 262 -18.18 9.15 9.96
CA ALA A 262 -17.76 9.74 11.23
C ALA A 262 -16.83 8.81 12.02
N LYS A 263 -16.03 9.39 12.93
CA LYS A 263 -15.16 8.59 13.81
C LYS A 263 -16.02 7.71 14.72
N GLY A 264 -15.88 6.38 14.61
CA GLY A 264 -16.68 5.40 15.35
C GLY A 264 -17.91 4.88 14.61
N GLU A 265 -18.22 5.43 13.43
CA GLU A 265 -19.36 4.98 12.61
C GLU A 265 -19.12 3.55 12.10
N LYS A 266 -20.03 2.62 12.40
CA LYS A 266 -19.92 1.23 11.92
C LYS A 266 -20.31 1.14 10.45
N LEU A 267 -19.49 0.43 9.69
CA LEU A 267 -19.62 0.30 8.25
C LEU A 267 -19.89 -1.17 7.86
N LEU A 268 -20.86 -1.37 6.97
CA LEU A 268 -21.08 -2.64 6.29
C LEU A 268 -20.19 -2.68 5.04
N LEU A 269 -19.48 -3.78 4.83
CA LEU A 269 -18.67 -4.00 3.63
C LEU A 269 -19.42 -4.89 2.63
N GLY A 270 -19.33 -4.54 1.34
CA GLY A 270 -19.99 -5.28 0.26
C GLY A 270 -19.30 -5.07 -1.10
N ASP A 271 -19.81 -5.72 -2.15
CA ASP A 271 -19.33 -5.53 -3.52
C ASP A 271 -20.20 -4.51 -4.27
N ILE A 272 -19.58 -3.60 -5.02
CA ILE A 272 -20.25 -2.61 -5.89
C ILE A 272 -21.36 -3.20 -6.78
N ALA A 273 -21.20 -4.43 -7.28
CA ALA A 273 -22.19 -5.11 -8.11
C ALA A 273 -23.51 -5.39 -7.39
N GLN A 274 -23.53 -5.44 -6.06
CA GLN A 274 -24.73 -5.68 -5.26
C GLN A 274 -25.60 -4.42 -5.08
N THR A 275 -25.10 -3.23 -5.49
CA THR A 275 -25.80 -1.95 -5.26
C THR A 275 -26.74 -1.52 -6.38
N GLY A 276 -26.75 -2.22 -7.52
CA GLY A 276 -27.49 -1.78 -8.72
C GLY A 276 -26.91 -0.55 -9.43
N ALA A 277 -25.71 -0.09 -9.03
CA ALA A 277 -25.01 1.03 -9.67
C ALA A 277 -24.74 0.79 -11.17
N ASP A 278 -24.68 1.88 -11.94
CA ASP A 278 -24.33 1.89 -13.36
C ASP A 278 -23.05 1.07 -13.67
N PRO A 279 -23.07 0.14 -14.63
CA PRO A 279 -21.90 -0.64 -15.05
C PRO A 279 -20.64 0.19 -15.35
N ARG A 280 -20.74 1.42 -15.88
CA ARG A 280 -19.56 2.27 -16.11
C ARG A 280 -18.97 2.75 -14.77
N LEU A 281 -19.80 3.20 -13.82
CA LEU A 281 -19.37 3.48 -12.45
C LEU A 281 -18.76 2.25 -11.76
N GLN A 282 -19.34 1.05 -11.92
CA GLN A 282 -18.76 -0.18 -11.34
C GLN A 282 -17.36 -0.47 -11.91
N LYS A 283 -17.22 -0.39 -13.24
CA LYS A 283 -15.96 -0.61 -13.96
C LYS A 283 -14.89 0.39 -13.55
N ALA A 284 -15.23 1.67 -13.48
CA ALA A 284 -14.35 2.74 -13.01
C ALA A 284 -13.88 2.51 -11.56
N LEU A 285 -14.79 2.17 -10.64
CA LEU A 285 -14.44 1.86 -9.25
C LEU A 285 -13.49 0.66 -9.12
N ARG A 286 -13.66 -0.39 -9.94
CA ARG A 286 -12.73 -1.53 -9.93
C ARG A 286 -11.37 -1.16 -10.50
N CYS A 287 -11.29 -0.43 -11.61
CA CYS A 287 -10.02 -0.02 -12.22
C CYS A 287 -9.22 0.90 -11.27
N LEU A 288 -9.85 1.96 -10.72
CA LEU A 288 -9.24 2.84 -9.72
C LEU A 288 -8.67 2.08 -8.50
N GLN A 289 -9.27 0.95 -8.09
CA GLN A 289 -8.77 0.12 -6.99
C GLN A 289 -7.66 -0.85 -7.43
N VAL A 290 -7.71 -1.41 -8.64
CA VAL A 290 -6.62 -2.23 -9.24
C VAL A 290 -5.37 -1.38 -9.46
N GLU A 291 -5.55 -0.21 -10.08
CA GLU A 291 -4.53 0.81 -10.34
C GLU A 291 -4.16 1.62 -9.09
N LYS A 292 -4.66 1.27 -7.88
CA LYS A 292 -4.29 1.92 -6.60
C LYS A 292 -4.34 3.46 -6.63
N ALA A 293 -5.31 4.03 -7.35
CA ALA A 293 -5.40 5.45 -7.66
C ALA A 293 -5.35 6.36 -6.41
N PRO A 294 -4.74 7.55 -6.49
CA PRO A 294 -4.79 8.53 -5.41
C PRO A 294 -6.23 8.88 -5.06
N ALA A 295 -6.55 8.88 -3.76
CA ALA A 295 -7.90 9.16 -3.27
C ALA A 295 -8.45 10.51 -3.78
N THR A 296 -7.56 11.51 -3.95
CA THR A 296 -7.85 12.77 -4.64
C THR A 296 -8.45 12.54 -6.03
N ILE A 297 -7.76 11.79 -6.91
CA ILE A 297 -8.18 11.54 -8.29
C ILE A 297 -9.45 10.69 -8.31
N GLY A 298 -9.50 9.64 -7.49
CA GLY A 298 -10.69 8.81 -7.33
C GLY A 298 -11.93 9.63 -6.94
N GLN A 299 -11.80 10.61 -6.05
CA GLN A 299 -12.91 11.47 -5.63
C GLN A 299 -13.43 12.37 -6.76
N LEU A 300 -12.54 12.91 -7.59
CA LEU A 300 -12.91 13.72 -8.76
C LEU A 300 -13.63 12.85 -9.81
N VAL A 301 -13.15 11.62 -10.03
CA VAL A 301 -13.80 10.64 -10.92
C VAL A 301 -15.18 10.21 -10.38
N MET A 302 -15.34 10.01 -9.07
CA MET A 302 -16.66 9.72 -8.48
C MET A 302 -17.62 10.90 -8.58
N TRP A 303 -17.15 12.14 -8.44
CA TRP A 303 -17.98 13.31 -8.69
C TRP A 303 -18.40 13.45 -10.16
N ARG A 304 -17.56 13.02 -11.12
CA ARG A 304 -17.96 12.93 -12.53
C ARG A 304 -18.98 11.83 -12.79
N LEU A 305 -18.71 10.61 -12.32
CA LEU A 305 -19.45 9.40 -12.73
C LEU A 305 -20.64 9.03 -11.84
N ALA A 306 -20.57 9.27 -10.53
CA ALA A 306 -21.66 8.95 -9.59
C ALA A 306 -22.55 10.17 -9.30
N ALA A 307 -21.96 11.36 -9.16
CA ALA A 307 -22.69 12.59 -8.89
C ALA A 307 -23.13 13.36 -10.16
N GLY A 308 -22.58 13.03 -11.33
CA GLY A 308 -22.94 13.63 -12.62
C GLY A 308 -22.45 15.07 -12.84
N LEU A 309 -21.44 15.52 -12.08
CA LEU A 309 -20.98 16.91 -12.14
C LEU A 309 -20.11 17.19 -13.37
N GLU A 310 -20.15 18.43 -13.85
CA GLU A 310 -19.31 18.91 -14.94
C GLU A 310 -17.92 19.37 -14.45
N TRP A 311 -16.91 19.20 -15.31
CA TRP A 311 -15.50 19.46 -14.95
C TRP A 311 -15.20 20.86 -14.39
N PRO A 312 -15.81 21.97 -14.87
CA PRO A 312 -15.60 23.30 -14.27
C PRO A 312 -16.13 23.40 -12.84
N GLU A 313 -17.22 22.72 -12.51
CA GLU A 313 -17.80 22.72 -11.16
C GLU A 313 -16.99 21.81 -10.23
N ILE A 314 -16.57 20.64 -10.71
CA ILE A 314 -15.62 19.77 -10.00
C ILE A 314 -14.35 20.56 -9.65
N ALA A 315 -13.76 21.28 -10.62
CA ALA A 315 -12.57 22.11 -10.41
C ALA A 315 -12.80 23.22 -9.37
N ARG A 316 -13.95 23.87 -9.40
CA ARG A 316 -14.34 24.91 -8.42
C ARG A 316 -14.39 24.34 -7.01
N LEU A 317 -15.08 23.22 -6.82
CA LEU A 317 -15.26 22.54 -5.53
C LEU A 317 -13.95 21.97 -4.99
N SER A 318 -13.11 21.36 -5.84
CA SER A 318 -11.89 20.67 -5.42
C SER A 318 -10.65 21.57 -5.30
N SER A 319 -10.73 22.81 -5.79
CA SER A 319 -9.65 23.81 -5.87
C SER A 319 -8.78 23.98 -4.60
N ARG A 320 -9.33 23.70 -3.41
CA ARG A 320 -8.63 23.80 -2.12
C ARG A 320 -7.70 22.62 -1.82
N TRP A 321 -7.90 21.46 -2.43
CA TRP A 321 -7.21 20.22 -2.07
C TRP A 321 -6.62 19.43 -3.26
N SER A 322 -7.28 19.43 -4.42
CA SER A 322 -6.73 18.84 -5.65
C SER A 322 -5.80 19.82 -6.38
N SER A 323 -4.73 19.31 -7.00
CA SER A 323 -3.98 20.09 -8.00
C SER A 323 -4.58 19.93 -9.41
N PRO A 324 -4.35 20.88 -10.35
CA PRO A 324 -4.78 20.75 -11.73
C PRO A 324 -4.34 19.46 -12.43
N HIS A 325 -3.11 18.97 -12.15
CA HIS A 325 -2.62 17.71 -12.70
C HIS A 325 -3.47 16.50 -12.23
N GLU A 326 -3.97 16.52 -10.99
CA GLU A 326 -4.88 15.49 -10.46
C GLU A 326 -6.27 15.59 -11.10
N LEU A 327 -6.71 16.80 -11.49
CA LEU A 327 -7.95 17.03 -12.24
C LEU A 327 -7.84 16.55 -13.70
N SER A 328 -6.76 16.84 -14.41
CA SER A 328 -6.61 16.35 -15.80
C SER A 328 -6.37 14.84 -15.88
N LEU A 329 -5.77 14.22 -14.86
CA LEU A 329 -5.77 12.75 -14.74
C LEU A 329 -7.17 12.19 -14.48
N ALA A 330 -7.98 12.84 -13.62
CA ALA A 330 -9.37 12.43 -13.41
C ALA A 330 -10.22 12.58 -14.70
N ARG A 331 -9.97 13.63 -15.48
CA ARG A 331 -10.60 13.87 -16.79
C ARG A 331 -10.25 12.77 -17.80
N ASP A 332 -8.96 12.59 -18.07
CA ASP A 332 -8.47 11.57 -19.00
C ASP A 332 -8.94 10.15 -18.60
N PHE A 333 -8.91 9.81 -17.31
CA PHE A 333 -9.41 8.53 -16.83
C PHE A 333 -10.93 8.35 -17.08
N ALA A 334 -11.76 9.33 -16.71
CA ALA A 334 -13.21 9.17 -16.74
C ALA A 334 -13.80 9.31 -18.15
N ASP A 335 -13.18 10.11 -19.02
CA ASP A 335 -13.66 10.36 -20.38
C ASP A 335 -13.21 9.27 -21.39
N ARG A 336 -12.32 8.34 -20.99
CA ARG A 336 -12.02 7.10 -21.74
C ARG A 336 -13.28 6.24 -21.92
N PRO A 337 -13.66 5.85 -23.17
CA PRO A 337 -14.88 5.07 -23.41
C PRO A 337 -14.77 3.64 -22.83
N ASP A 338 -13.56 3.06 -22.91
CA ASP A 338 -13.19 1.84 -22.24
C ASP A 338 -12.09 2.12 -21.21
N ALA A 339 -12.49 2.39 -19.97
CA ALA A 339 -11.64 2.18 -18.79
C ALA A 339 -11.45 0.66 -18.57
N SER A 340 -10.77 -0.01 -19.50
CA SER A 340 -10.38 -1.41 -19.42
C SER A 340 -9.00 -1.50 -18.77
N SER A 341 -8.89 -2.33 -17.73
CA SER A 341 -7.66 -2.52 -16.96
C SER A 341 -6.49 -2.91 -17.87
N GLY A 342 -5.51 -2.03 -18.01
CA GLY A 342 -4.35 -2.21 -18.90
C GLY A 342 -4.14 -1.07 -19.92
N ALA A 343 -5.07 -0.14 -20.07
CA ALA A 343 -4.85 1.09 -20.84
C ALA A 343 -4.18 2.18 -19.97
N GLU A 344 -2.85 2.31 -20.06
CA GLU A 344 -2.03 3.29 -19.32
C GLU A 344 -2.58 4.73 -19.35
N ALA A 345 -2.59 5.46 -18.23
CA ALA A 345 -2.89 6.90 -18.20
C ALA A 345 -1.87 7.68 -19.04
N GLY A 346 -0.61 7.58 -18.63
CA GLY A 346 0.50 8.33 -19.21
C GLY A 346 0.98 7.78 -20.54
N VAL A 347 1.80 8.59 -21.22
CA VAL A 347 2.68 8.20 -22.33
C VAL A 347 4.01 8.94 -22.13
N ILE A 348 5.11 8.32 -22.54
CA ILE A 348 6.38 9.03 -22.76
C ILE A 348 6.60 9.19 -24.27
N PHE A 349 6.44 10.42 -24.75
CA PHE A 349 6.82 10.77 -26.12
C PHE A 349 8.33 10.95 -26.19
N ILE A 350 8.96 10.42 -27.24
CA ILE A 350 10.40 10.49 -27.46
C ILE A 350 10.63 10.94 -28.90
N ASP A 351 11.49 11.95 -29.08
CA ASP A 351 12.02 12.28 -30.39
C ASP A 351 13.55 12.31 -30.35
N VAL A 352 14.18 11.92 -31.46
CA VAL A 352 15.65 11.78 -31.56
C VAL A 352 16.13 12.38 -32.87
N ASP A 353 16.85 13.49 -32.74
CA ASP A 353 17.43 14.28 -33.82
C ASP A 353 18.97 14.37 -33.70
N VAL A 354 19.62 14.97 -34.69
CA VAL A 354 21.09 15.07 -34.80
C VAL A 354 21.58 16.50 -34.90
N SER A 355 22.75 16.79 -34.32
CA SER A 355 23.45 18.06 -34.61
C SER A 355 24.31 18.01 -35.88
N ASP A 356 24.40 16.86 -36.53
CA ASP A 356 25.22 16.58 -37.71
C ASP A 356 24.60 15.39 -38.48
N TYR A 357 24.40 15.54 -39.79
CA TYR A 357 23.82 14.49 -40.64
C TYR A 357 24.63 13.18 -40.61
N ALA A 358 25.95 13.25 -40.36
CA ALA A 358 26.81 12.07 -40.20
C ALA A 358 26.45 11.19 -38.99
N LEU A 359 25.66 11.69 -38.03
CA LEU A 359 25.22 10.95 -36.84
C LEU A 359 23.84 10.28 -37.01
N ARG A 360 23.22 10.39 -38.20
CA ARG A 360 21.82 9.96 -38.44
C ARG A 360 21.57 8.50 -38.12
N GLU A 361 22.46 7.60 -38.53
CA GLU A 361 22.35 6.16 -38.25
C GLU A 361 22.32 5.86 -36.74
N GLN A 362 23.16 6.54 -35.95
CA GLN A 362 23.17 6.38 -34.49
C GLN A 362 21.89 6.94 -33.84
N ALA A 363 21.35 8.05 -34.36
CA ALA A 363 20.10 8.62 -33.86
C ALA A 363 18.89 7.73 -34.15
N ASP A 364 18.77 7.16 -35.35
CA ASP A 364 17.69 6.20 -35.66
C ASP A 364 17.86 4.86 -34.92
N ALA A 365 19.09 4.42 -34.65
CA ALA A 365 19.36 3.27 -33.78
C ALA A 365 18.94 3.54 -32.32
N LEU A 366 19.23 4.73 -31.78
CA LEU A 366 18.79 5.15 -30.44
C LEU A 366 17.27 5.32 -30.37
N ALA A 367 16.65 5.91 -31.41
CA ALA A 367 15.19 6.05 -31.49
C ALA A 367 14.50 4.69 -31.40
N LYS A 368 14.96 3.71 -32.20
CA LYS A 368 14.42 2.34 -32.23
C LYS A 368 14.58 1.62 -30.88
N GLU A 369 15.72 1.80 -30.22
CA GLU A 369 16.01 1.23 -28.91
C GLU A 369 15.13 1.82 -27.79
N LEU A 370 14.80 3.12 -27.89
CA LEU A 370 13.91 3.81 -26.95
C LEU A 370 12.42 3.58 -27.25
N GLU A 371 12.04 3.39 -28.51
CA GLU A 371 10.65 3.19 -28.95
C GLU A 371 10.14 1.77 -28.64
N GLY A 372 11.02 0.75 -28.71
CA GLY A 372 10.65 -0.66 -28.56
C GLY A 372 10.49 -1.17 -27.12
N ARG A 373 10.46 -0.31 -26.10
CA ARG A 373 10.54 -0.70 -24.68
C ARG A 373 9.65 0.17 -23.80
N SER A 374 8.90 -0.42 -22.86
CA SER A 374 8.29 0.40 -21.80
C SER A 374 9.38 1.03 -20.94
N PHE A 375 9.19 2.27 -20.52
CA PHE A 375 10.15 3.10 -19.83
C PHE A 375 9.48 3.75 -18.61
N LEU A 376 10.03 3.51 -17.41
CA LEU A 376 9.43 3.91 -16.13
C LEU A 376 7.99 3.39 -15.92
N GLY A 377 7.70 2.18 -16.40
CA GLY A 377 6.37 1.56 -16.42
C GLY A 377 5.52 1.89 -17.66
N LEU A 378 5.80 2.98 -18.37
CA LEU A 378 4.96 3.52 -19.43
C LEU A 378 5.41 3.11 -20.83
N SER A 379 4.47 2.97 -21.77
CA SER A 379 4.75 2.81 -23.18
C SER A 379 5.33 4.10 -23.78
N THR A 380 6.39 3.93 -24.56
CA THR A 380 7.02 4.99 -25.34
C THR A 380 6.33 5.18 -26.68
N ARG A 381 6.30 6.41 -27.20
CA ARG A 381 5.83 6.73 -28.56
C ARG A 381 6.80 7.66 -29.26
N ARG A 382 7.09 7.41 -30.54
CA ARG A 382 7.96 8.28 -31.35
C ARG A 382 7.24 9.56 -31.78
N GLY A 383 7.96 10.68 -31.73
CA GLY A 383 7.50 12.01 -32.11
C GLY A 383 6.76 12.72 -30.97
N VAL A 384 7.24 13.90 -30.60
CA VAL A 384 6.56 14.77 -29.62
C VAL A 384 5.49 15.57 -30.37
N PRO A 385 4.19 15.46 -30.01
CA PRO A 385 3.15 16.27 -30.64
C PRO A 385 3.31 17.74 -30.24
N SER A 386 2.86 18.69 -31.07
CA SER A 386 2.97 20.13 -30.78
C SER A 386 2.28 20.53 -29.47
N HIS A 387 1.21 19.82 -29.12
CA HIS A 387 0.51 19.92 -27.84
C HIS A 387 0.28 18.50 -27.27
N PRO A 388 0.37 18.31 -25.94
CA PRO A 388 -0.17 17.11 -25.31
C PRO A 388 -1.70 17.06 -25.48
N ASP A 389 -2.23 15.83 -25.54
CA ASP A 389 -3.67 15.51 -25.51
C ASP A 389 -4.17 15.19 -24.08
N ARG A 390 -3.25 14.78 -23.20
CA ARG A 390 -3.50 14.32 -21.82
C ARG A 390 -2.21 14.38 -20.99
N PRO A 391 -2.24 14.08 -19.67
CA PRO A 391 -1.05 14.07 -18.83
C PRO A 391 0.07 13.17 -19.39
N ALA A 392 1.23 13.75 -19.67
CA ALA A 392 2.29 13.07 -20.41
C ALA A 392 3.68 13.66 -20.16
N VAL A 393 4.72 12.90 -20.52
CA VAL A 393 6.12 13.35 -20.54
C VAL A 393 6.62 13.32 -21.98
N ALA A 394 7.48 14.27 -22.34
CA ALA A 394 8.20 14.29 -23.61
C ALA A 394 9.72 14.35 -23.37
N CYS A 395 10.49 13.67 -24.22
CA CYS A 395 11.94 13.66 -24.19
C CYS A 395 12.49 13.95 -25.59
N GLU A 396 13.00 15.16 -25.79
CA GLU A 396 13.64 15.61 -27.02
C GLU A 396 15.14 15.35 -26.91
N VAL A 397 15.67 14.43 -27.72
CA VAL A 397 17.06 13.97 -27.68
C VAL A 397 17.80 14.47 -28.92
N CYS A 398 18.90 15.19 -28.72
CA CYS A 398 19.78 15.65 -29.81
C CYS A 398 21.15 14.99 -29.69
N VAL A 399 21.50 14.18 -30.68
CA VAL A 399 22.76 13.44 -30.78
C VAL A 399 23.83 14.33 -31.41
N GLY A 400 24.86 14.68 -30.62
CA GLY A 400 26.01 15.45 -31.07
C GLY A 400 27.34 14.70 -30.88
N PRO A 401 28.43 15.12 -31.55
CA PRO A 401 29.59 14.28 -31.84
C PRO A 401 30.33 13.71 -30.61
N ARG A 402 30.30 14.42 -29.48
CA ARG A 402 30.90 13.97 -28.19
C ARG A 402 29.87 13.62 -27.11
N ARG A 403 28.64 14.10 -27.24
CA ARG A 403 27.60 14.04 -26.20
C ARG A 403 26.22 14.03 -26.83
N VAL A 404 25.33 13.24 -26.24
CA VAL A 404 23.89 13.35 -26.48
C VAL A 404 23.33 14.30 -25.44
N SER A 405 22.57 15.31 -25.88
CA SER A 405 21.82 16.20 -24.99
C SER A 405 20.34 15.84 -25.03
N ALA A 406 19.66 15.94 -23.89
CA ALA A 406 18.24 15.61 -23.80
C ALA A 406 17.50 16.68 -23.00
N GLN A 407 16.35 17.09 -23.54
CA GLN A 407 15.43 18.05 -22.95
C GLN A 407 14.16 17.30 -22.53
N VAL A 408 13.89 17.30 -21.22
CA VAL A 408 12.67 16.71 -20.66
C VAL A 408 11.61 17.79 -20.58
N ASN A 409 10.48 17.55 -21.21
CA ASN A 409 9.29 18.38 -21.18
C ASN A 409 8.16 17.58 -20.49
N CYS A 410 7.21 18.27 -19.87
CA CYS A 410 6.05 17.65 -19.24
C CYS A 410 4.79 18.43 -19.62
N SER A 411 3.64 17.75 -19.66
CA SER A 411 2.36 18.44 -19.70
C SER A 411 2.23 19.38 -18.50
N ASN A 412 1.57 20.53 -18.70
CA ASN A 412 1.13 21.39 -17.61
C ASN A 412 -0.04 20.75 -16.83
N GLY A 413 -0.59 21.52 -15.89
CA GLY A 413 -1.76 21.15 -15.10
C GLY A 413 -2.99 20.76 -15.92
N GLU A 414 -3.36 21.56 -16.92
CA GLU A 414 -4.53 21.30 -17.78
C GLU A 414 -4.25 20.23 -18.87
N ALA A 415 -2.98 19.93 -19.11
CA ALA A 415 -2.49 19.07 -20.20
C ALA A 415 -2.77 19.56 -21.63
N ASP A 416 -2.72 20.88 -21.85
CA ASP A 416 -2.89 21.55 -23.16
C ASP A 416 -1.57 22.06 -23.78
N ARG A 417 -0.47 22.06 -23.02
CA ARG A 417 0.85 22.55 -23.46
C ARG A 417 2.02 21.85 -22.78
N TRP A 418 3.13 21.78 -23.51
CA TRP A 418 4.42 21.35 -22.97
C TRP A 418 5.06 22.45 -22.12
N VAL A 419 5.69 22.04 -21.01
CA VAL A 419 6.46 22.90 -20.11
C VAL A 419 7.88 22.33 -20.00
N PRO A 420 8.93 23.13 -20.28
CA PRO A 420 10.32 22.72 -20.06
C PRO A 420 10.56 22.30 -18.62
N PHE A 421 10.99 21.05 -18.43
CA PHE A 421 11.08 20.44 -17.10
C PHE A 421 12.51 20.09 -16.67
N GLY A 422 13.43 19.88 -17.63
CA GLY A 422 14.86 19.98 -17.36
C GLY A 422 15.75 19.40 -18.45
N LYS A 423 16.92 20.02 -18.64
CA LYS A 423 17.95 19.53 -19.56
C LYS A 423 18.97 18.63 -18.86
N PHE A 424 19.60 17.74 -19.62
CA PHE A 424 20.81 17.03 -19.23
C PHE A 424 21.64 16.66 -20.47
N SER A 425 22.79 16.01 -20.27
CA SER A 425 23.59 15.46 -21.37
C SER A 425 24.43 14.30 -20.87
N VAL A 426 24.55 13.26 -21.70
CA VAL A 426 25.32 12.04 -21.44
C VAL A 426 26.48 11.91 -22.44
N PRO A 427 27.56 11.17 -22.14
CA PRO A 427 28.55 10.80 -23.16
C PRO A 427 27.86 10.07 -24.32
N ARG A 428 28.28 10.33 -25.58
CA ARG A 428 27.66 9.70 -26.75
C ARG A 428 27.79 8.17 -26.70
N GLY A 429 29.01 7.68 -26.55
CA GLY A 429 29.31 6.25 -26.73
C GLY A 429 28.95 5.77 -28.15
N ASP A 430 29.16 4.48 -28.41
CA ASP A 430 28.83 3.86 -29.70
C ASP A 430 27.83 2.70 -29.55
N ASP A 431 27.43 2.40 -28.31
CA ASP A 431 26.45 1.39 -27.93
C ASP A 431 25.08 2.05 -27.69
N PRO A 432 24.07 1.82 -28.54
CA PRO A 432 22.76 2.45 -28.40
C PRO A 432 21.99 1.99 -27.17
N VAL A 433 22.23 0.76 -26.66
CA VAL A 433 21.56 0.22 -25.47
C VAL A 433 22.04 0.95 -24.23
N LYS A 434 23.36 1.06 -24.04
CA LYS A 434 23.95 1.80 -22.92
C LYS A 434 23.61 3.30 -22.98
N LEU A 435 23.52 3.85 -24.19
CA LEU A 435 23.09 5.24 -24.41
C LEU A 435 21.61 5.44 -24.04
N GLY A 436 20.72 4.52 -24.46
CA GLY A 436 19.32 4.49 -24.05
C GLY A 436 19.16 4.38 -22.53
N GLU A 437 19.88 3.47 -21.88
CA GLU A 437 19.90 3.34 -20.42
C GLU A 437 20.38 4.60 -19.69
N ALA A 438 21.30 5.38 -20.29
CA ALA A 438 21.81 6.64 -19.73
C ALA A 438 20.84 7.82 -19.94
N VAL A 439 20.18 7.90 -21.10
CA VAL A 439 19.06 8.83 -21.34
C VAL A 439 17.92 8.52 -20.36
N ALA A 440 17.59 7.25 -20.20
CA ALA A 440 16.59 6.75 -19.26
C ALA A 440 16.90 7.13 -17.79
N GLU A 441 18.16 7.06 -17.35
CA GLU A 441 18.56 7.52 -16.01
C GLU A 441 18.40 9.03 -15.84
N GLY A 442 18.77 9.79 -16.88
CA GLY A 442 18.67 11.25 -16.88
C GLY A 442 17.23 11.73 -16.74
N VAL A 443 16.28 11.14 -17.50
CA VAL A 443 14.85 11.47 -17.40
C VAL A 443 14.29 11.08 -16.02
N LEU A 444 14.58 9.86 -15.53
CA LEU A 444 14.17 9.43 -14.18
C LEU A 444 14.62 10.42 -13.11
N GLY A 445 15.90 10.83 -13.14
CA GLY A 445 16.48 11.82 -12.23
C GLY A 445 15.99 13.27 -12.41
N ARG A 446 15.05 13.53 -13.34
CA ARG A 446 14.26 14.78 -13.38
C ARG A 446 12.87 14.56 -12.79
N LEU A 447 12.17 13.50 -13.23
CA LEU A 447 10.78 13.19 -12.88
C LEU A 447 10.58 12.78 -11.42
N VAL A 448 11.53 12.08 -10.82
CA VAL A 448 11.44 11.62 -9.43
C VAL A 448 12.72 12.00 -8.68
N ARG A 449 12.59 12.37 -7.40
CA ARG A 449 13.73 12.65 -6.52
C ARG A 449 13.53 11.94 -5.19
N ALA A 450 14.64 11.48 -4.59
CA ALA A 450 14.64 10.93 -3.26
C ALA A 450 15.77 11.56 -2.42
N GLN A 451 15.48 11.90 -1.17
CA GLN A 451 16.40 12.57 -0.25
C GLN A 451 16.37 11.89 1.12
N LEU A 452 17.53 11.52 1.66
CA LEU A 452 17.63 11.03 3.03
C LEU A 452 17.81 12.19 3.99
N ARG A 453 16.99 12.24 5.05
CA ARG A 453 17.05 13.23 6.14
C ARG A 453 17.17 12.50 7.47
N ARG A 454 17.81 13.12 8.46
CA ARG A 454 17.85 12.58 9.84
C ARG A 454 16.46 12.67 10.47
N GLY A 455 15.96 11.56 11.00
CA GLY A 455 14.69 11.49 11.71
C GLY A 455 14.86 11.74 13.22
N PRO A 456 13.75 11.72 13.99
CA PRO A 456 13.81 11.75 15.44
C PRO A 456 14.51 10.49 16.00
N THR A 457 15.05 10.59 17.21
CA THR A 457 15.50 9.41 17.96
C THR A 457 14.27 8.70 18.53
N VAL A 458 14.13 7.40 18.29
CA VAL A 458 13.03 6.57 18.81
C VAL A 458 13.65 5.42 19.62
N ASN A 459 13.21 5.21 20.86
CA ASN A 459 13.77 4.19 21.77
C ASN A 459 15.31 4.27 21.92
N GLY A 460 15.88 5.49 21.90
CA GLY A 460 17.32 5.73 21.90
C GLY A 460 18.04 5.44 20.57
N ARG A 461 17.34 4.90 19.57
CA ARG A 461 17.89 4.57 18.24
C ARG A 461 17.67 5.70 17.23
N LEU A 462 18.64 5.88 16.35
CA LEU A 462 18.59 6.90 15.30
C LEU A 462 17.69 6.44 14.15
N THR A 463 16.62 7.19 13.86
CA THR A 463 15.81 6.98 12.65
C THR A 463 16.21 7.95 11.54
N TYR A 464 15.77 7.66 10.32
CA TYR A 464 15.89 8.50 9.15
C TYR A 464 14.50 8.68 8.50
N ARG A 465 14.36 9.74 7.70
CA ARG A 465 13.24 9.91 6.77
C ARG A 465 13.76 9.96 5.35
N LEU A 466 13.24 9.06 4.52
CA LEU A 466 13.39 9.05 3.08
C LEU A 466 12.26 9.89 2.50
N ARG A 467 12.55 11.14 2.15
CA ARG A 467 11.62 11.98 1.40
C ARG A 467 11.65 11.56 -0.07
N ILE A 468 10.50 11.32 -0.66
CA ILE A 468 10.31 11.06 -2.10
C ILE A 468 9.46 12.20 -2.65
N ASP A 469 9.95 12.85 -3.70
CA ASP A 469 9.23 13.89 -4.45
C ASP A 469 8.85 13.33 -5.83
N ASN A 470 7.55 13.18 -6.10
CA ASN A 470 7.06 12.94 -7.46
C ASN A 470 6.95 14.28 -8.16
N ALA A 471 7.87 14.54 -9.08
CA ALA A 471 7.96 15.78 -9.82
C ALA A 471 7.38 15.64 -11.25
N SER A 472 6.84 14.48 -11.62
CA SER A 472 6.16 14.23 -12.89
C SER A 472 4.71 14.79 -12.92
N PRO A 473 4.04 14.82 -14.08
CA PRO A 473 2.59 15.07 -14.19
C PRO A 473 1.73 13.80 -13.97
N LEU A 474 2.33 12.66 -13.62
CA LEU A 474 1.70 11.33 -13.51
C LEU A 474 1.74 10.81 -12.06
N VAL A 475 1.08 9.69 -11.76
CA VAL A 475 1.13 9.07 -10.42
C VAL A 475 2.33 8.14 -10.31
N LEU A 476 3.04 8.18 -9.17
CA LEU A 476 4.15 7.27 -8.86
C LEU A 476 3.68 6.10 -7.98
N HIS A 477 3.85 4.87 -8.49
CA HIS A 477 3.44 3.60 -7.85
C HIS A 477 4.59 2.69 -7.40
N GLY A 478 5.76 2.86 -8.00
CA GLY A 478 6.95 2.09 -7.67
C GLY A 478 8.21 2.92 -7.80
N LEU A 479 9.20 2.67 -6.94
CA LEU A 479 10.49 3.33 -6.98
C LEU A 479 11.59 2.36 -6.53
N ALA A 480 12.52 2.01 -7.42
CA ALA A 480 13.71 1.23 -7.06
C ALA A 480 14.91 2.15 -6.86
N MET A 481 15.67 1.90 -5.78
CA MET A 481 16.81 2.73 -5.40
C MET A 481 17.98 1.96 -4.80
N THR A 482 19.16 2.58 -4.89
CA THR A 482 20.42 2.18 -4.26
C THR A 482 21.12 3.41 -3.65
N GLY A 483 22.21 3.20 -2.91
CA GLY A 483 23.14 4.28 -2.56
C GLY A 483 23.96 4.72 -3.78
N VAL A 484 24.40 5.98 -3.81
CA VAL A 484 25.23 6.51 -4.92
C VAL A 484 26.58 5.79 -5.09
N ASP A 485 27.15 5.28 -3.99
CA ASP A 485 28.39 4.49 -3.95
C ASP A 485 28.15 2.98 -4.16
N ALA A 486 26.92 2.54 -4.45
CA ALA A 486 26.65 1.12 -4.66
C ALA A 486 27.26 0.65 -5.99
N GLU A 487 27.91 -0.52 -5.96
CA GLU A 487 28.43 -1.19 -7.15
C GLU A 487 27.32 -1.39 -8.21
N SER A 488 27.68 -1.44 -9.48
CA SER A 488 26.74 -1.73 -10.58
C SER A 488 26.07 -3.12 -10.47
N SER A 489 26.66 -4.02 -9.68
CA SER A 489 26.16 -5.34 -9.29
C SER A 489 25.07 -5.30 -8.19
N ALA A 490 24.94 -4.19 -7.46
CA ALA A 490 24.15 -4.13 -6.23
C ALA A 490 22.65 -4.12 -6.51
N LYS A 491 21.94 -5.20 -6.12
CA LYS A 491 20.50 -5.33 -6.34
C LYS A 491 19.73 -4.16 -5.70
N PRO A 492 18.96 -3.37 -6.49
CA PRO A 492 18.13 -2.29 -5.96
C PRO A 492 17.07 -2.76 -4.97
N ARG A 493 16.54 -1.82 -4.18
CA ARG A 493 15.33 -2.04 -3.37
C ARG A 493 14.15 -1.30 -3.97
N GLU A 494 13.14 -2.07 -4.34
CA GLU A 494 11.85 -1.62 -4.83
C GLU A 494 10.97 -1.24 -3.65
N LEU A 495 10.67 0.05 -3.52
CA LEU A 495 9.52 0.54 -2.77
C LEU A 495 8.32 0.56 -3.72
N SER A 496 7.52 -0.51 -3.70
CA SER A 496 6.36 -0.70 -4.58
C SER A 496 5.05 -0.68 -3.78
N GLY A 497 3.95 -0.32 -4.44
CA GLY A 497 2.66 -0.10 -3.78
C GLY A 497 2.56 1.26 -3.09
N ILE A 498 3.45 2.19 -3.44
CA ILE A 498 3.23 3.61 -3.14
C ILE A 498 2.12 4.17 -4.04
N CYS A 499 1.61 5.33 -3.67
CA CYS A 499 0.52 6.01 -4.36
C CYS A 499 0.72 7.49 -4.09
N LEU A 500 1.51 8.13 -4.96
CA LEU A 500 1.96 9.51 -4.80
C LEU A 500 1.55 10.33 -6.04
N SER A 501 0.52 11.16 -5.88
CA SER A 501 0.00 12.07 -6.92
C SER A 501 1.08 12.93 -7.58
N PRO A 502 0.80 13.45 -8.80
CA PRO A 502 1.65 14.44 -9.45
C PRO A 502 2.02 15.61 -8.53
N ARG A 503 3.27 16.09 -8.63
CA ARG A 503 3.80 17.25 -7.91
C ARG A 503 3.69 17.17 -6.36
N ARG A 504 3.46 15.99 -5.77
CA ARG A 504 3.42 15.79 -4.31
C ARG A 504 4.70 15.12 -3.78
N SER A 505 4.83 15.12 -2.46
CA SER A 505 5.93 14.49 -1.73
C SER A 505 5.41 13.58 -0.63
N MET A 506 6.16 12.54 -0.28
CA MET A 506 5.93 11.71 0.91
C MET A 506 7.23 11.52 1.70
N ASP A 507 7.15 11.49 3.03
CA ASP A 507 8.22 11.03 3.91
C ASP A 507 7.97 9.55 4.27
N VAL A 508 8.95 8.68 4.03
CA VAL A 508 8.95 7.27 4.49
C VAL A 508 9.98 7.13 5.60
N SER A 509 9.60 6.55 6.74
CA SER A 509 10.54 6.26 7.84
C SER A 509 11.51 5.14 7.45
N ALA A 510 12.76 5.21 7.93
CA ALA A 510 13.76 4.18 7.70
C ALA A 510 14.69 4.01 8.91
N THR A 511 15.11 2.77 9.20
CA THR A 511 16.08 2.51 10.28
C THR A 511 17.52 2.82 9.88
N ALA A 512 18.40 2.99 10.86
CA ALA A 512 19.83 3.13 10.63
C ALA A 512 20.45 1.90 9.93
N GLU A 513 19.91 0.71 10.17
CA GLU A 513 20.33 -0.56 9.58
C GLU A 513 19.93 -0.63 8.10
N ALA A 514 18.71 -0.22 7.76
CA ALA A 514 18.26 -0.13 6.36
C ALA A 514 19.11 0.90 5.60
N VAL A 515 19.30 2.09 6.16
CA VAL A 515 20.13 3.15 5.59
C VAL A 515 21.60 2.75 5.43
N LYS A 516 22.15 1.95 6.36
CA LYS A 516 23.51 1.38 6.25
C LYS A 516 23.59 0.32 5.15
N THR A 517 22.68 -0.67 5.19
CA THR A 517 22.64 -1.81 4.25
C THR A 517 22.48 -1.37 2.80
N LEU A 518 21.79 -0.25 2.57
CA LEU A 518 21.53 0.28 1.23
C LEU A 518 22.46 1.43 0.82
N GLY A 519 23.44 1.81 1.65
CA GLY A 519 24.43 2.84 1.32
C GLY A 519 23.91 4.28 1.26
N LEU A 520 22.65 4.53 1.63
CA LEU A 520 21.92 5.79 1.34
C LEU A 520 22.51 7.04 2.04
N LYS A 521 23.44 6.87 3.00
CA LYS A 521 24.03 7.99 3.77
C LYS A 521 24.80 9.01 2.92
N LYS A 522 25.38 8.58 1.79
CA LYS A 522 26.13 9.46 0.87
C LYS A 522 25.26 10.10 -0.21
N GLY A 523 24.03 9.61 -0.37
CA GLY A 523 23.12 9.98 -1.45
C GLY A 523 22.33 8.76 -1.92
N ILE A 524 21.23 9.02 -2.63
CA ILE A 524 20.34 8.00 -3.18
C ILE A 524 20.41 8.07 -4.71
N ARG A 525 20.64 6.92 -5.35
CA ARG A 525 20.52 6.75 -6.81
C ARG A 525 19.19 6.05 -7.09
N LEU A 526 18.39 6.63 -7.98
CA LEU A 526 17.16 6.02 -8.47
C LEU A 526 17.50 5.14 -9.67
N THR A 527 17.10 3.88 -9.64
CA THR A 527 17.45 2.91 -10.68
C THR A 527 16.27 2.60 -11.59
N ALA A 528 15.06 2.55 -11.03
CA ALA A 528 13.79 2.33 -11.74
C ALA A 528 12.63 3.08 -11.07
N ALA A 529 11.56 3.33 -11.82
CA ALA A 529 10.28 3.82 -11.30
C ALA A 529 9.11 3.14 -12.01
N ASP A 530 7.91 3.29 -11.45
CA ASP A 530 6.64 2.98 -12.10
C ASP A 530 5.75 4.23 -12.02
N LEU A 531 5.51 4.82 -13.19
CA LEU A 531 4.66 5.97 -13.46
C LEU A 531 3.39 5.58 -14.26
N SER A 532 3.15 4.27 -14.47
CA SER A 532 1.93 3.73 -15.10
C SER A 532 0.77 3.67 -14.09
N GLY A 533 0.56 4.79 -13.40
CA GLY A 533 -0.45 4.92 -12.38
C GLY A 533 -1.68 5.67 -12.87
N LEU A 534 -2.81 4.94 -12.89
CA LEU A 534 -3.96 5.14 -13.78
C LEU A 534 -3.65 4.74 -15.24
#